data_AF-A0A0J8RRL8-F1
#
_entry.id   AF-A0A0J8RRL8-F1
#
_cell.length_a   1.000
_cell.length_b   1.000
_cell.length_c   1.000
_cell.angle_alpha   90.00
_cell.angle_beta   90.00
_cell.angle_gamma   90.00
#
_symmetry.space_group_name_H-M   'P 1'
#
loop_
_entity.id
_entity.type
_entity.pdbx_description
1 polymer ?
#
loop_
_entity_poly.entity_id
_entity_poly.type
_entity_poly.pdbx_seq_one_letter_code
_entity_poly.pdbx_strand_id
1 'polypeptide(L)'
;MSHFFFQRLAWSARQFARPPVTRCWTPLPLRTYVAQSGLNQTKLSFKMEHSSRGGSRDRGQGSRKRKRGSEKQNRDRGAEDDVLLTDIRDLLRRNKPEADTIETEASPTVVRTGKDENFPETEVTITELSSTGDGLALSPARDHVYAVPFTLPGDTVKIRVYRTMGRESYSLADFIEVTKPSPQRDDSLIKCQYFAKCGGCQFQMLPYEDQLKHKKRIIEKAYINFSGLNSVQVPGIEETMGSPLQYGYRTKLTPHFSLPGRVKKAAHNLTEPLNIGFMMKGRRKVMDIEDCPLGTDIVRVGLKNERQRVLDSLHQFKAGATLLVRENTRRIPRDKIEENATEKKDVIRIDHPDYIEEKSYITDQKGISSEYIDDYLFRNVAGTFFQNNNSILSPFTQYVRERALPASADSDPSKPKLKYLLDAYCGSGLFTIALSTVFRSSLGVDVAAGSIESARENARLNKLKNTGFAAADAAKLFQDVPYPPGSDVIGY
;
A
#
# COMPACT_ATOMS: atom_id res chain seq x y z
N MET A 1 -29.57 -31.19 36.98
CA MET A 1 -29.50 -32.65 36.67
C MET A 1 -28.88 -32.75 35.29
N SER A 2 -27.69 -33.27 35.01
CA SER A 2 -26.64 -34.02 35.72
C SER A 2 -25.46 -34.03 34.73
N HIS A 3 -24.32 -33.36 34.99
CA HIS A 3 -23.12 -33.86 35.68
C HIS A 3 -22.15 -34.73 34.85
N PHE A 4 -20.92 -34.19 34.71
CA PHE A 4 -19.59 -34.83 34.48
C PHE A 4 -19.33 -35.51 33.11
N PHE A 5 -18.17 -35.34 32.45
CA PHE A 5 -16.82 -35.61 32.95
C PHE A 5 -15.72 -34.79 32.23
N PHE A 6 -14.77 -34.29 33.03
CA PHE A 6 -13.44 -33.78 32.66
C PHE A 6 -12.45 -34.95 32.80
N GLN A 7 -11.45 -35.10 31.91
CA GLN A 7 -10.20 -35.77 32.27
C GLN A 7 -8.96 -35.06 31.70
N ARG A 8 -8.12 -34.64 32.64
CA ARG A 8 -6.73 -34.21 32.50
C ARG A 8 -5.83 -35.43 32.24
N LEU A 9 -4.77 -35.24 31.47
CA LEU A 9 -3.55 -36.05 31.58
C LEU A 9 -2.41 -35.16 32.07
N ALA A 10 -1.98 -35.44 33.30
CA ALA A 10 -0.74 -34.97 33.89
C ALA A 10 0.28 -36.12 33.81
N TRP A 11 1.51 -35.82 33.41
CA TRP A 11 2.66 -36.68 33.70
C TRP A 11 3.76 -35.85 34.34
N SER A 12 4.27 -36.39 35.44
CA SER A 12 5.28 -35.82 36.33
C SER A 12 6.66 -36.37 35.97
N ALA A 13 7.67 -35.52 35.95
CA ALA A 13 9.04 -35.91 36.26
C ALA A 13 9.72 -34.77 37.05
N ARG A 14 10.00 -35.04 38.33
CA ARG A 14 10.86 -34.23 39.22
C ARG A 14 12.28 -34.80 39.24
N GLN A 15 13.22 -33.95 39.68
CA GLN A 15 14.65 -34.14 40.00
C GLN A 15 15.56 -33.73 38.82
N PHE A 16 16.30 -32.62 38.87
CA PHE A 16 17.29 -32.23 39.89
C PHE A 16 17.15 -30.77 40.36
N ALA A 17 17.27 -30.56 41.67
CA ALA A 17 17.47 -29.27 42.29
C ALA A 17 18.96 -28.99 42.52
N ARG A 18 19.41 -27.76 42.23
CA ARG A 18 20.59 -27.13 42.86
C ARG A 18 20.19 -25.68 43.26
N PRO A 19 20.70 -25.14 44.38
CA PRO A 19 20.13 -23.98 45.07
C PRO A 19 20.45 -22.64 44.39
N PRO A 20 19.70 -21.56 44.68
CA PRO A 20 19.92 -20.26 44.09
C PRO A 20 21.09 -19.53 44.75
N VAL A 21 21.98 -18.98 43.92
CA VAL A 21 22.98 -17.99 44.35
C VAL A 21 22.29 -16.63 44.34
N THR A 22 22.12 -16.05 45.52
CA THR A 22 21.73 -14.66 45.74
C THR A 22 22.82 -13.72 45.24
N ARG A 23 22.51 -12.85 44.27
CA ARG A 23 23.23 -11.59 44.06
C ARG A 23 22.25 -10.43 44.06
N CYS A 24 22.25 -9.71 45.18
CA CYS A 24 21.68 -8.38 45.30
C CYS A 24 22.33 -7.45 44.28
N TRP A 25 21.51 -6.73 43.52
CA TRP A 25 21.95 -5.58 42.72
C TRP A 25 21.48 -4.31 43.42
N THR A 26 22.42 -3.63 44.08
CA THR A 26 22.29 -2.23 44.48
C THR A 26 22.53 -1.32 43.26
N PRO A 27 21.81 -0.19 43.12
CA PRO A 27 21.99 0.73 42.00
C PRO A 27 23.23 1.61 42.22
N LEU A 28 24.07 1.76 41.19
CA LEU A 28 25.12 2.78 41.13
C LEU A 28 24.66 3.96 40.25
N PRO A 29 25.03 5.21 40.60
CA PRO A 29 24.35 6.41 40.11
C PRO A 29 24.83 6.90 38.75
N LEU A 30 23.93 7.62 38.08
CA LEU A 30 24.12 8.38 36.85
C LEU A 30 25.33 9.33 36.95
N ARG A 31 26.31 9.17 36.05
CA ARG A 31 27.30 10.22 35.74
C ARG A 31 26.78 11.05 34.58
N THR A 32 26.52 12.31 34.89
CA THR A 32 26.34 13.42 33.96
C THR A 32 27.63 13.69 33.19
N TYR A 33 27.58 13.75 31.86
CA TYR A 33 28.65 14.34 31.06
C TYR A 33 28.28 15.78 30.72
N VAL A 34 28.92 16.71 31.42
CA VAL A 34 28.94 18.14 31.12
C VAL A 34 30.02 18.36 30.06
N ALA A 35 29.65 18.98 28.94
CA ALA A 35 30.61 19.47 27.96
C ALA A 35 31.24 20.77 28.48
N GLN A 36 32.56 20.79 28.66
CA GLN A 36 33.34 22.02 28.84
C GLN A 36 34.27 22.22 27.64
N SER A 37 34.15 23.42 27.09
CA SER A 37 34.94 24.04 26.04
C SER A 37 36.38 24.33 26.47
N GLY A 38 37.34 24.11 25.58
CA GLY A 38 38.71 24.64 25.68
C GLY A 38 39.49 24.40 24.39
N LEU A 39 39.64 25.46 23.58
CA LEU A 39 40.50 25.48 22.40
C LEU A 39 41.97 25.20 22.77
N ASN A 40 42.68 24.43 21.95
CA ASN A 40 43.85 24.99 21.26
C ASN A 40 44.26 24.22 20.00
N GLN A 41 44.77 25.02 19.07
CA GLN A 41 44.99 24.74 17.66
C GLN A 41 46.14 23.77 17.40
N THR A 42 45.95 22.83 16.48
CA THR A 42 47.01 22.40 15.55
C THR A 42 46.38 22.05 14.21
N LYS A 43 46.75 22.83 13.19
CA LYS A 43 46.39 22.64 11.78
C LYS A 43 47.04 21.35 11.27
N LEU A 44 46.25 20.45 10.70
CA LEU A 44 46.72 19.52 9.66
C LEU A 44 45.57 19.24 8.69
N SER A 45 45.70 19.87 7.52
CA SER A 45 44.85 19.75 6.35
C SER A 45 44.99 18.38 5.69
N PHE A 46 43.88 17.66 5.49
CA PHE A 46 43.84 16.52 4.57
C PHE A 46 43.31 16.97 3.21
N LYS A 47 44.21 16.94 2.22
CA LYS A 47 43.95 17.21 0.80
C LYS A 47 43.12 16.09 0.19
N MET A 48 42.07 16.46 -0.52
CA MET A 48 41.44 15.65 -1.57
C MET A 48 42.44 15.50 -2.73
N GLU A 49 42.81 14.27 -3.07
CA GLU A 49 43.57 13.99 -4.29
C GLU A 49 42.62 13.89 -5.49
N HIS A 50 42.64 14.95 -6.30
CA HIS A 50 42.30 14.92 -7.71
C HIS A 50 43.50 14.39 -8.50
N SER A 51 43.36 13.26 -9.20
CA SER A 51 44.30 12.88 -10.26
C SER A 51 43.74 13.26 -11.62
N SER A 52 44.19 14.40 -12.13
CA SER A 52 44.10 14.77 -13.54
C SER A 52 45.35 14.32 -14.28
N ARG A 53 45.19 13.56 -15.37
CA ARG A 53 46.19 13.47 -16.44
C ARG A 53 45.47 13.62 -17.79
N GLY A 54 45.67 14.76 -18.45
CA GLY A 54 45.52 14.87 -19.91
C GLY A 54 46.77 14.30 -20.58
N GLY A 55 46.84 13.99 -21.86
CA GLY A 55 45.85 13.91 -22.94
C GLY A 55 46.61 13.39 -24.17
N SER A 56 45.96 12.62 -25.05
CA SER A 56 46.38 12.51 -26.45
C SER A 56 45.20 12.01 -27.28
N ARG A 57 45.01 12.67 -28.42
CA ARG A 57 44.01 12.35 -29.44
C ARG A 57 44.53 11.17 -30.24
N ASP A 58 43.73 10.11 -30.37
CA ASP A 58 43.83 9.24 -31.53
C ASP A 58 42.44 8.76 -31.99
N ARG A 59 42.22 8.82 -33.30
CA ARG A 59 40.97 8.51 -33.99
C ARG A 59 40.98 7.02 -34.34
N GLY A 60 40.08 6.25 -33.73
CA GLY A 60 39.85 4.85 -34.11
C GLY A 60 38.37 4.49 -34.07
N GLN A 61 37.78 4.27 -35.24
CA GLN A 61 36.43 3.71 -35.40
C GLN A 61 36.41 2.28 -34.82
N GLY A 62 35.43 1.99 -33.95
CA GLY A 62 35.24 0.66 -33.39
C GLY A 62 33.86 0.49 -32.79
N SER A 63 32.98 -0.23 -33.50
CA SER A 63 31.61 -0.54 -33.10
C SER A 63 31.57 -1.45 -31.85
N ARG A 64 31.26 -0.87 -30.68
CA ARG A 64 31.03 -1.66 -29.46
C ARG A 64 29.57 -2.14 -29.37
N LYS A 65 29.34 -3.37 -29.84
CA LYS A 65 28.18 -4.18 -29.46
C LYS A 65 28.09 -4.26 -27.93
N ARG A 66 27.01 -3.73 -27.35
CA ARG A 66 26.67 -3.92 -25.93
C ARG A 66 26.31 -5.40 -25.70
N LYS A 67 27.22 -6.15 -25.06
CA LYS A 67 26.89 -7.43 -24.42
C LYS A 67 25.86 -7.14 -23.31
N ARG A 68 24.63 -7.61 -23.47
CA ARG A 68 23.66 -7.74 -22.37
C ARG A 68 24.18 -8.84 -21.46
N GLY A 69 24.74 -8.46 -20.31
CA GLY A 69 24.95 -9.38 -19.20
C GLY A 69 23.59 -9.81 -18.66
N SER A 70 23.37 -11.13 -18.61
CA SER A 70 22.23 -11.71 -17.91
C SER A 70 22.50 -11.69 -16.41
N GLU A 71 22.08 -10.62 -15.73
CA GLU A 71 21.86 -10.70 -14.30
C GLU A 71 20.66 -11.63 -14.08
N LYS A 72 20.93 -12.84 -13.55
CA LYS A 72 19.90 -13.67 -12.92
C LYS A 72 19.36 -12.84 -11.75
N GLN A 73 18.24 -12.14 -11.97
CA GLN A 73 17.46 -11.58 -10.88
C GLN A 73 17.06 -12.73 -9.97
N ASN A 74 17.45 -12.64 -8.70
CA ASN A 74 16.80 -13.36 -7.62
C ASN A 74 15.31 -13.00 -7.72
N ARG A 75 14.48 -13.92 -8.21
CA ARG A 75 13.02 -13.70 -8.23
C ARG A 75 12.56 -13.91 -6.80
N ASP A 76 12.22 -12.80 -6.13
CA ASP A 76 11.61 -12.86 -4.81
C ASP A 76 10.31 -13.69 -4.89
N ARG A 77 10.23 -14.76 -4.08
CA ARG A 77 9.01 -15.58 -3.97
C ARG A 77 7.86 -14.70 -3.49
N GLY A 78 6.69 -14.82 -4.12
CA GLY A 78 5.51 -14.04 -3.75
C GLY A 78 5.43 -12.63 -4.36
N ALA A 79 6.27 -12.31 -5.36
CA ALA A 79 6.05 -11.14 -6.20
C ALA A 79 4.72 -11.25 -6.99
N GLU A 80 4.16 -10.12 -7.46
CA GLU A 80 2.86 -10.08 -8.19
C GLU A 80 2.79 -11.10 -9.35
N ASP A 81 3.85 -11.18 -10.15
CA ASP A 81 3.97 -12.15 -11.24
C ASP A 81 3.91 -13.60 -10.72
N ASP A 82 4.49 -13.90 -9.57
CA ASP A 82 4.50 -15.24 -8.97
C ASP A 82 3.12 -15.62 -8.40
N VAL A 83 2.39 -14.64 -7.84
CA VAL A 83 1.01 -14.81 -7.36
C VAL A 83 0.07 -15.15 -8.52
N LEU A 84 0.08 -14.35 -9.58
CA LEU A 84 -0.75 -14.60 -10.78
C LEU A 84 -0.40 -15.94 -11.43
N LEU A 85 0.90 -16.24 -11.56
CA LEU A 85 1.37 -17.51 -12.12
C LEU A 85 0.91 -18.72 -11.32
N THR A 86 0.81 -18.60 -9.99
CA THR A 86 0.33 -19.68 -9.13
C THR A 86 -1.14 -19.98 -9.42
N ASP A 87 -1.99 -18.95 -9.48
CA ASP A 87 -3.41 -19.12 -9.83
C ASP A 87 -3.61 -19.71 -11.24
N ILE A 88 -2.82 -19.24 -12.21
CA ILE A 88 -2.85 -19.75 -13.60
C ILE A 88 -2.49 -21.24 -13.64
N ARG A 89 -1.40 -21.64 -12.96
CA ARG A 89 -0.98 -23.05 -12.92
C ARG A 89 -2.02 -23.92 -12.24
N ASP A 90 -2.67 -23.42 -11.18
CA ASP A 90 -3.73 -24.14 -10.49
C ASP A 90 -4.97 -24.31 -11.36
N LEU A 91 -5.34 -23.28 -12.13
CA LEU A 91 -6.45 -23.37 -13.08
C LEU A 91 -6.14 -24.39 -14.19
N LEU A 92 -4.96 -24.30 -14.81
CA LEU A 92 -4.53 -25.26 -15.83
C LEU A 92 -4.49 -26.69 -15.26
N ARG A 93 -3.89 -26.89 -14.08
CA ARG A 93 -3.77 -28.22 -13.45
C ARG A 93 -5.11 -28.87 -13.17
N ARG A 94 -6.10 -28.12 -12.67
CA ARG A 94 -7.45 -28.63 -12.37
C ARG A 94 -8.26 -28.98 -13.62
N ASN A 95 -7.91 -28.41 -14.76
CA ASN A 95 -8.67 -28.55 -16.02
C ASN A 95 -7.87 -29.23 -17.13
N LYS A 96 -6.75 -29.89 -16.80
CA LYS A 96 -6.00 -30.67 -17.78
C LYS A 96 -6.92 -31.75 -18.37
N PRO A 97 -7.05 -31.86 -19.70
CA PRO A 97 -7.81 -32.94 -20.31
C PRO A 97 -7.18 -34.29 -19.94
N GLU A 98 -8.03 -35.29 -19.68
CA GLU A 98 -7.57 -36.67 -19.51
C GLU A 98 -6.98 -37.17 -20.83
N ALA A 99 -5.89 -37.95 -20.76
CA ALA A 99 -5.10 -38.35 -21.93
C ALA A 99 -5.89 -39.19 -22.96
N ASP A 100 -7.07 -39.71 -22.61
CA ASP A 100 -7.90 -40.60 -23.45
C ASP A 100 -9.25 -40.01 -23.89
N THR A 101 -9.56 -38.75 -23.55
CA THR A 101 -10.76 -38.10 -24.09
C THR A 101 -10.46 -37.49 -25.45
N ILE A 102 -10.97 -38.12 -26.52
CA ILE A 102 -11.07 -37.52 -27.86
C ILE A 102 -12.05 -36.35 -27.74
N GLU A 103 -11.56 -35.14 -27.46
CA GLU A 103 -12.39 -33.94 -27.53
C GLU A 103 -12.62 -33.55 -29.00
N THR A 104 -13.90 -33.57 -29.38
CA THR A 104 -14.51 -32.92 -30.54
C THR A 104 -13.94 -31.54 -30.82
N GLU A 105 -13.65 -31.23 -32.10
CA GLU A 105 -13.23 -29.95 -32.71
C GLU A 105 -13.27 -28.70 -31.79
N ALA A 106 -12.36 -28.62 -30.82
CA ALA A 106 -12.23 -27.43 -30.00
C ALA A 106 -11.66 -26.29 -30.86
N SER A 107 -12.27 -25.10 -30.76
CA SER A 107 -11.75 -23.93 -31.47
C SER A 107 -10.29 -23.66 -31.06
N PRO A 108 -9.42 -23.29 -32.02
CA PRO A 108 -8.00 -23.14 -31.75
C PRO A 108 -7.73 -22.01 -30.76
N THR A 109 -6.73 -22.21 -29.90
CA THR A 109 -6.27 -21.19 -28.94
C THR A 109 -5.70 -19.98 -29.68
N VAL A 110 -6.30 -18.80 -29.42
CA VAL A 110 -5.90 -17.54 -30.04
C VAL A 110 -4.78 -16.88 -29.23
N VAL A 111 -3.57 -16.90 -29.76
CA VAL A 111 -2.38 -16.28 -29.13
C VAL A 111 -1.71 -15.26 -30.02
N ARG A 112 -0.95 -14.35 -29.41
CA ARG A 112 -0.09 -13.44 -30.14
C ARG A 112 1.27 -14.11 -30.39
N THR A 113 1.51 -14.52 -31.62
CA THR A 113 2.72 -15.27 -32.03
C THR A 113 3.89 -14.37 -32.44
N GLY A 114 3.63 -13.11 -32.80
CA GLY A 114 4.63 -12.17 -33.33
C GLY A 114 4.62 -10.79 -32.67
N LYS A 115 5.64 -9.98 -32.98
CA LYS A 115 5.72 -8.56 -32.56
C LYS A 115 4.96 -7.60 -33.48
N ASP A 116 4.32 -8.13 -34.52
CA ASP A 116 3.57 -7.34 -35.49
C ASP A 116 2.46 -6.55 -34.78
N GLU A 117 2.01 -5.47 -35.44
CA GLU A 117 1.07 -4.50 -34.87
C GLU A 117 -0.35 -5.07 -34.68
N ASN A 118 -0.66 -6.23 -35.28
CA ASN A 118 -1.97 -6.83 -35.12
C ASN A 118 -2.09 -7.53 -33.76
N PHE A 119 -3.11 -7.14 -33.01
CA PHE A 119 -3.44 -7.71 -31.72
C PHE A 119 -4.70 -8.57 -31.87
N PRO A 120 -4.60 -9.91 -31.81
CA PRO A 120 -5.74 -10.76 -32.09
C PRO A 120 -6.82 -10.58 -31.04
N GLU A 121 -8.07 -10.51 -31.51
CA GLU A 121 -9.26 -10.44 -30.68
C GLU A 121 -9.96 -11.79 -30.65
N THR A 122 -10.51 -12.14 -29.49
CA THR A 122 -11.27 -13.38 -29.31
C THR A 122 -12.30 -13.18 -28.21
N GLU A 123 -13.30 -14.05 -28.15
CA GLU A 123 -14.32 -14.06 -27.12
C GLU A 123 -14.03 -15.21 -26.15
N VAL A 124 -14.08 -14.91 -24.84
CA VAL A 124 -13.77 -15.88 -23.79
C VAL A 124 -14.76 -15.77 -22.65
N THR A 125 -15.01 -16.89 -21.97
CA THR A 125 -15.78 -16.91 -20.72
C THR A 125 -14.83 -16.98 -19.53
N ILE A 126 -14.97 -16.03 -18.60
CA ILE A 126 -14.15 -15.98 -17.39
C ILE A 126 -14.53 -17.13 -16.46
N THR A 127 -13.54 -17.90 -16.04
CA THR A 127 -13.72 -19.06 -15.16
C THR A 127 -13.64 -18.66 -13.69
N GLU A 128 -12.65 -17.85 -13.32
CA GLU A 128 -12.45 -17.43 -11.93
C GLU A 128 -11.73 -16.08 -11.83
N LEU A 129 -11.72 -15.48 -10.64
CA LEU A 129 -11.00 -14.24 -10.35
C LEU A 129 -9.66 -14.58 -9.70
N SER A 130 -8.56 -14.13 -10.30
CA SER A 130 -7.21 -14.32 -9.76
C SER A 130 -6.97 -13.46 -8.52
N SER A 131 -5.94 -13.80 -7.76
CA SER A 131 -5.54 -13.07 -6.55
C SER A 131 -4.96 -11.67 -6.85
N THR A 132 -4.56 -11.40 -8.09
CA THR A 132 -4.15 -10.07 -8.57
C THR A 132 -5.34 -9.23 -9.06
N GLY A 133 -6.55 -9.81 -9.07
CA GLY A 133 -7.80 -9.14 -9.43
C GLY A 133 -8.12 -9.10 -10.92
N ASP A 134 -7.40 -9.84 -11.75
CA ASP A 134 -7.77 -10.06 -13.15
C ASP A 134 -8.60 -11.35 -13.28
N GLY A 135 -9.61 -11.37 -14.15
CA GLY A 135 -10.35 -12.58 -14.47
C GLY A 135 -9.49 -13.55 -15.27
N LEU A 136 -9.58 -14.84 -14.96
CA LEU A 136 -8.90 -15.91 -15.66
C LEU A 136 -9.90 -16.67 -16.52
N ALA A 137 -9.68 -16.70 -17.83
CA ALA A 137 -10.44 -17.52 -18.77
C ALA A 137 -9.57 -18.64 -19.31
N LEU A 138 -10.10 -19.85 -19.33
CA LEU A 138 -9.46 -21.00 -19.95
C LEU A 138 -9.74 -21.01 -21.47
N SER A 139 -8.75 -21.34 -22.29
CA SER A 139 -8.94 -21.53 -23.73
C SER A 139 -9.91 -22.69 -24.01
N PRO A 140 -10.58 -22.71 -25.18
CA PRO A 140 -11.44 -23.84 -25.56
C PRO A 140 -10.70 -25.18 -25.52
N ALA A 141 -9.42 -25.21 -25.93
CA ALA A 141 -8.56 -26.40 -25.89
C ALA A 141 -7.99 -26.71 -24.49
N ARG A 142 -8.32 -25.92 -23.46
CA ARG A 142 -7.90 -26.09 -22.06
C ARG A 142 -6.39 -26.14 -21.83
N ASP A 143 -5.64 -25.60 -22.76
CA ASP A 143 -4.18 -25.60 -22.79
C ASP A 143 -3.55 -24.25 -22.43
N HIS A 144 -4.37 -23.19 -22.32
CA HIS A 144 -3.90 -21.82 -22.20
C HIS A 144 -4.86 -20.95 -21.38
N VAL A 145 -4.34 -19.99 -20.62
CA VAL A 145 -5.15 -19.07 -19.81
C VAL A 145 -5.04 -17.63 -20.31
N TYR A 146 -6.15 -16.90 -20.36
CA TYR A 146 -6.18 -15.45 -20.58
C TYR A 146 -6.42 -14.73 -19.25
N ALA A 147 -5.52 -13.83 -18.88
CA ALA A 147 -5.71 -12.90 -17.77
C ALA A 147 -6.30 -11.59 -18.30
N VAL A 148 -7.52 -11.27 -17.85
CA VAL A 148 -8.36 -10.21 -18.41
C VAL A 148 -8.82 -9.28 -17.28
N PRO A 149 -8.40 -8.00 -17.26
CA PRO A 149 -8.80 -7.06 -16.22
C PRO A 149 -10.28 -6.68 -16.34
N PHE A 150 -10.89 -6.20 -15.26
CA PHE A 150 -12.27 -5.66 -15.26
C PHE A 150 -13.37 -6.66 -15.64
N THR A 151 -13.16 -7.93 -15.29
CA THR A 151 -14.10 -9.02 -15.56
C THR A 151 -14.34 -9.86 -14.33
N LEU A 152 -15.48 -10.54 -14.28
CA LEU A 152 -15.90 -11.40 -13.17
C LEU A 152 -16.17 -12.84 -13.64
N PRO A 153 -16.08 -13.84 -12.74
CA PRO A 153 -16.40 -15.23 -13.06
C PRO A 153 -17.79 -15.36 -13.68
N GLY A 154 -17.89 -16.03 -14.83
CA GLY A 154 -19.12 -16.19 -15.61
C GLY A 154 -19.36 -15.09 -16.66
N ASP A 155 -18.59 -13.99 -16.67
CA ASP A 155 -18.67 -13.01 -17.74
C ASP A 155 -18.22 -13.67 -19.05
N THR A 156 -18.93 -13.43 -20.15
CA THR A 156 -18.39 -13.65 -21.50
C THR A 156 -18.00 -12.29 -22.08
N VAL A 157 -16.75 -12.20 -22.54
CA VAL A 157 -16.10 -10.95 -22.88
C VAL A 157 -15.34 -11.03 -24.18
N LYS A 158 -15.34 -9.93 -24.92
CA LYS A 158 -14.43 -9.73 -26.04
C LYS A 158 -13.11 -9.17 -25.51
N ILE A 159 -12.01 -9.81 -25.89
CA ILE A 159 -10.67 -9.47 -25.40
C ILE A 159 -9.71 -9.23 -26.56
N ARG A 160 -8.64 -8.49 -26.30
CA ARG A 160 -7.52 -8.29 -27.24
C ARG A 160 -6.22 -8.76 -26.61
N VAL A 161 -5.59 -9.79 -27.17
CA VAL A 161 -4.35 -10.36 -26.64
C VAL A 161 -3.16 -9.47 -27.01
N TYR A 162 -2.54 -8.85 -26.01
CA TYR A 162 -1.39 -7.97 -26.25
C TYR A 162 -0.05 -8.61 -25.94
N ARG A 163 -0.02 -9.67 -25.10
CA ARG A 163 1.23 -10.33 -24.71
C ARG A 163 0.97 -11.81 -24.36
N THR A 164 1.79 -12.71 -24.91
CA THR A 164 1.70 -14.16 -24.66
C THR A 164 2.99 -14.67 -24.00
N MET A 165 2.84 -15.37 -22.87
CA MET A 165 3.90 -16.07 -22.14
C MET A 165 3.85 -17.55 -22.50
N GLY A 166 4.47 -17.92 -23.62
CA GLY A 166 4.34 -19.28 -24.18
C GLY A 166 4.93 -20.40 -23.30
N ARG A 167 5.89 -20.10 -22.41
CA ARG A 167 6.46 -21.13 -21.51
C ARG A 167 5.53 -21.48 -20.35
N GLU A 168 4.73 -20.51 -19.91
CA GLU A 168 3.81 -20.63 -18.80
C GLU A 168 2.35 -20.81 -19.26
N SER A 169 2.12 -20.94 -20.57
CA SER A 169 0.81 -21.15 -21.19
C SER A 169 -0.26 -20.14 -20.78
N TYR A 170 0.08 -18.85 -20.79
CA TYR A 170 -0.90 -17.79 -20.57
C TYR A 170 -0.67 -16.53 -21.40
N SER A 171 -1.72 -15.71 -21.52
CA SER A 171 -1.73 -14.44 -22.21
C SER A 171 -2.29 -13.33 -21.33
N LEU A 172 -1.73 -12.13 -21.44
CA LEU A 172 -2.33 -10.91 -20.93
C LEU A 172 -3.17 -10.29 -22.04
N ALA A 173 -4.40 -9.89 -21.70
CA ALA A 173 -5.33 -9.30 -22.65
C ALA A 173 -5.89 -7.97 -22.15
N ASP A 174 -6.18 -7.07 -23.09
CA ASP A 174 -7.01 -5.89 -22.83
C ASP A 174 -8.47 -6.33 -22.85
N PHE A 175 -9.25 -5.84 -21.90
CA PHE A 175 -10.71 -5.92 -21.92
C PHE A 175 -11.27 -4.96 -22.97
N ILE A 176 -12.21 -5.43 -23.81
CA ILE A 176 -12.91 -4.60 -24.80
C ILE A 176 -14.33 -4.32 -24.31
N GLU A 177 -15.15 -5.37 -24.17
CA GLU A 177 -16.54 -5.28 -23.75
C GLU A 177 -17.05 -6.60 -23.18
N VAL A 178 -18.15 -6.52 -22.44
CA VAL A 178 -18.92 -7.70 -22.02
C VAL A 178 -20.00 -7.99 -23.05
N THR A 179 -19.98 -9.19 -23.59
CA THR A 179 -21.04 -9.69 -24.49
C THR A 179 -22.16 -10.34 -23.69
N LYS A 180 -21.83 -10.98 -22.55
CA LYS A 180 -22.81 -11.57 -21.63
C LYS A 180 -22.35 -11.40 -20.17
N PRO A 181 -23.06 -10.61 -19.34
CA PRO A 181 -22.67 -10.40 -17.95
C PRO A 181 -22.91 -11.65 -17.09
N SER A 182 -22.03 -11.87 -16.12
CA SER A 182 -22.23 -12.83 -15.03
C SER A 182 -23.36 -12.39 -14.09
N PRO A 183 -23.95 -13.33 -13.32
CA PRO A 183 -24.95 -12.99 -12.30
C PRO A 183 -24.44 -12.05 -11.20
N GLN A 184 -23.13 -12.01 -10.97
CA GLN A 184 -22.50 -11.18 -9.93
C GLN A 184 -22.10 -9.79 -10.43
N ARG A 185 -22.20 -9.54 -11.74
CA ARG A 185 -21.82 -8.25 -12.33
C ARG A 185 -22.99 -7.27 -12.22
N ASP A 186 -22.72 -6.12 -11.63
CA ASP A 186 -23.64 -4.99 -11.56
C ASP A 186 -22.93 -3.69 -11.97
N ASP A 187 -23.10 -3.29 -13.23
CA ASP A 187 -22.50 -2.08 -13.78
C ASP A 187 -23.16 -0.79 -13.24
N SER A 188 -24.33 -0.86 -12.57
CA SER A 188 -24.97 0.32 -11.96
C SER A 188 -24.20 0.84 -10.72
N LEU A 189 -23.33 -0.01 -10.15
CA LEU A 189 -22.42 0.34 -9.08
C LEU A 189 -21.26 1.24 -9.56
N ILE A 190 -20.93 1.21 -10.85
CA ILE A 190 -19.82 1.98 -11.41
C ILE A 190 -20.14 3.48 -11.35
N LYS A 191 -19.41 4.22 -10.52
CA LYS A 191 -19.54 5.68 -10.38
C LYS A 191 -18.48 6.47 -11.15
N CYS A 192 -17.47 5.78 -11.70
CA CYS A 192 -16.36 6.39 -12.42
C CYS A 192 -16.47 6.14 -13.92
N GLN A 193 -16.59 7.20 -14.71
CA GLN A 193 -16.67 7.12 -16.18
C GLN A 193 -15.41 6.55 -16.85
N TYR A 194 -14.26 6.51 -16.15
CA TYR A 194 -13.01 5.92 -16.66
C TYR A 194 -12.76 4.50 -16.16
N PHE A 195 -13.72 3.90 -15.44
CA PHE A 195 -13.63 2.50 -15.07
C PHE A 195 -13.43 1.63 -16.32
N ALA A 196 -12.73 0.50 -16.16
CA ALA A 196 -12.26 -0.35 -17.25
C ALA A 196 -11.16 0.24 -18.18
N LYS A 197 -10.67 1.45 -17.91
CA LYS A 197 -9.54 2.05 -18.64
C LYS A 197 -8.44 2.57 -17.70
N CYS A 198 -8.83 3.28 -16.64
CA CYS A 198 -7.91 3.79 -15.63
C CYS A 198 -7.35 2.64 -14.77
N GLY A 199 -6.05 2.67 -14.45
CA GLY A 199 -5.41 1.65 -13.62
C GLY A 199 -5.72 1.73 -12.11
N GLY A 200 -6.60 2.63 -11.68
CA GLY A 200 -6.82 2.93 -10.26
C GLY A 200 -7.83 2.05 -9.53
N CYS A 201 -8.89 1.57 -10.21
CA CYS A 201 -9.97 0.77 -9.59
C CYS A 201 -10.18 -0.52 -10.38
N GLN A 202 -10.32 -1.67 -9.70
CA GLN A 202 -10.47 -2.97 -10.37
C GLN A 202 -11.89 -3.53 -10.34
N PHE A 203 -12.68 -3.22 -9.30
CA PHE A 203 -13.89 -3.97 -8.97
C PHE A 203 -15.17 -3.13 -8.83
N GLN A 204 -15.28 -1.98 -9.50
CA GLN A 204 -16.48 -1.12 -9.32
C GLN A 204 -17.79 -1.79 -9.76
N MET A 205 -17.72 -2.83 -10.60
CA MET A 205 -18.86 -3.65 -11.03
C MET A 205 -19.19 -4.83 -10.11
N LEU A 206 -18.39 -5.07 -9.07
CA LEU A 206 -18.58 -6.18 -8.13
C LEU A 206 -19.24 -5.64 -6.85
N PRO A 207 -20.36 -6.23 -6.38
CA PRO A 207 -20.96 -5.87 -5.10
C PRO A 207 -19.95 -5.88 -3.96
N TYR A 208 -20.06 -4.91 -3.05
CA TYR A 208 -19.03 -4.66 -2.04
C TYR A 208 -18.72 -5.89 -1.17
N GLU A 209 -19.75 -6.62 -0.75
CA GLU A 209 -19.61 -7.85 0.03
C GLU A 209 -18.79 -8.92 -0.70
N ASP A 210 -18.92 -9.01 -2.02
CA ASP A 210 -18.14 -9.96 -2.81
C ASP A 210 -16.70 -9.48 -3.01
N GLN A 211 -16.44 -8.16 -3.00
CA GLN A 211 -15.08 -7.62 -2.92
C GLN A 211 -14.40 -8.03 -1.60
N LEU A 212 -15.14 -7.99 -0.47
CA LEU A 212 -14.63 -8.39 0.84
C LEU A 212 -14.32 -9.88 0.90
N LYS A 213 -15.22 -10.73 0.38
CA LYS A 213 -14.98 -12.19 0.25
C LYS A 213 -13.79 -12.49 -0.65
N HIS A 214 -13.63 -11.76 -1.75
CA HIS A 214 -12.48 -11.94 -2.64
C HIS A 214 -11.16 -11.59 -1.93
N LYS A 215 -11.11 -10.48 -1.19
CA LYS A 215 -9.94 -10.09 -0.38
C LYS A 215 -9.59 -11.14 0.68
N LYS A 216 -10.58 -11.71 1.35
CA LYS A 216 -10.37 -12.82 2.29
C LYS A 216 -9.71 -14.01 1.59
N ARG A 217 -10.25 -14.42 0.44
CA ARG A 217 -9.70 -15.52 -0.38
C ARG A 217 -8.25 -15.28 -0.81
N ILE A 218 -7.87 -14.04 -1.10
CA ILE A 218 -6.47 -13.69 -1.42
C ILE A 218 -5.56 -14.04 -0.24
N ILE A 219 -5.94 -13.69 0.99
CA ILE A 219 -5.16 -13.99 2.19
C ILE A 219 -5.12 -15.51 2.44
N GLU A 220 -6.24 -16.22 2.30
CA GLU A 220 -6.28 -17.68 2.42
C GLU A 220 -5.32 -18.35 1.43
N LYS A 221 -5.37 -17.96 0.15
CA LYS A 221 -4.44 -18.44 -0.88
C LYS A 221 -2.99 -18.08 -0.56
N ALA A 222 -2.74 -16.89 -0.02
CA ALA A 222 -1.39 -16.48 0.35
C ALA A 222 -0.80 -17.39 1.44
N TYR A 223 -1.60 -17.76 2.45
CA TYR A 223 -1.18 -18.73 3.45
C TYR A 223 -0.91 -20.10 2.83
N ILE A 224 -1.82 -20.61 2.01
CA ILE A 224 -1.69 -21.94 1.37
C ILE A 224 -0.43 -22.02 0.49
N ASN A 225 -0.17 -20.96 -0.29
CA ASN A 225 0.84 -21.01 -1.35
C ASN A 225 2.22 -20.51 -0.92
N PHE A 226 2.30 -19.60 0.06
CA PHE A 226 3.55 -18.88 0.35
C PHE A 226 4.00 -18.91 1.82
N SER A 227 3.15 -19.31 2.77
CA SER A 227 3.53 -19.25 4.19
C SER A 227 4.54 -20.34 4.62
N GLY A 228 4.56 -21.48 3.91
CA GLY A 228 5.31 -22.66 4.33
C GLY A 228 4.77 -23.34 5.60
N LEU A 229 3.63 -22.88 6.12
CA LEU A 229 2.94 -23.47 7.26
C LEU A 229 2.15 -24.71 6.81
N ASN A 230 2.08 -25.72 7.68
CA ASN A 230 1.15 -26.82 7.47
C ASN A 230 -0.30 -26.32 7.62
N SER A 231 -1.26 -26.99 6.98
CA SER A 231 -2.68 -26.59 7.01
C SER A 231 -3.25 -26.46 8.44
N VAL A 232 -2.77 -27.28 9.38
CA VAL A 232 -3.18 -27.24 10.80
C VAL A 232 -2.61 -26.01 11.55
N GLN A 233 -1.55 -25.39 11.03
CA GLN A 233 -0.90 -24.21 11.62
C GLN A 233 -1.42 -22.89 11.03
N VAL A 234 -2.17 -22.94 9.93
CA VAL A 234 -2.78 -21.74 9.34
C VAL A 234 -3.90 -21.28 10.26
N PRO A 235 -3.83 -20.06 10.82
CA PRO A 235 -4.90 -19.55 11.66
C PRO A 235 -6.18 -19.38 10.84
N GLY A 236 -7.34 -19.48 11.50
CA GLY A 236 -8.61 -19.14 10.87
C GLY A 236 -8.59 -17.68 10.38
N ILE A 237 -8.81 -17.48 9.09
CA ILE A 237 -8.88 -16.15 8.50
C ILE A 237 -10.29 -15.59 8.72
N GLU A 238 -10.36 -14.48 9.42
CA GLU A 238 -11.61 -13.78 9.72
C GLU A 238 -12.18 -13.08 8.48
N GLU A 239 -13.41 -12.57 8.60
CA GLU A 239 -14.03 -11.77 7.54
C GLU A 239 -13.29 -10.45 7.33
N THR A 240 -13.18 -10.03 6.07
CA THR A 240 -12.54 -8.76 5.73
C THR A 240 -13.35 -7.60 6.28
N MET A 241 -12.74 -6.78 7.15
CA MET A 241 -13.37 -5.54 7.62
C MET A 241 -13.65 -4.58 6.45
N GLY A 242 -14.91 -4.16 6.32
CA GLY A 242 -15.33 -3.15 5.37
C GLY A 242 -14.85 -1.74 5.75
N SER A 243 -14.57 -0.93 4.75
CA SER A 243 -14.40 0.52 4.90
C SER A 243 -15.77 1.15 5.14
N PRO A 244 -15.91 2.08 6.10
CA PRO A 244 -17.17 2.80 6.31
C PRO A 244 -17.64 3.56 5.07
N LEU A 245 -16.70 4.00 4.22
CA LEU A 245 -16.98 4.65 2.94
C LEU A 245 -16.43 3.82 1.77
N GLN A 246 -17.25 3.62 0.73
CA GLN A 246 -16.86 2.93 -0.50
C GLN A 246 -16.37 3.89 -1.61
N TYR A 247 -16.78 5.16 -1.53
CA TYR A 247 -16.38 6.29 -2.37
C TYR A 247 -16.05 7.49 -1.50
N GLY A 248 -15.39 8.50 -2.04
CA GLY A 248 -15.08 9.72 -1.29
C GLY A 248 -14.13 9.53 -0.10
N TYR A 249 -13.45 8.38 0.01
CA TYR A 249 -12.60 8.07 1.17
C TYR A 249 -11.14 8.52 1.00
N ARG A 250 -10.71 8.79 -0.24
CA ARG A 250 -9.30 8.94 -0.60
C ARG A 250 -8.81 10.36 -0.33
N THR A 251 -8.01 10.51 0.72
CA THR A 251 -7.46 11.81 1.16
C THR A 251 -6.24 12.28 0.38
N LYS A 252 -5.70 11.47 -0.56
CA LYS A 252 -4.55 11.82 -1.40
C LYS A 252 -4.67 11.27 -2.82
N LEU A 253 -4.52 12.17 -3.79
CA LEU A 253 -4.35 11.86 -5.21
C LEU A 253 -3.01 12.38 -5.70
N THR A 254 -2.39 11.63 -6.62
CA THR A 254 -1.12 12.00 -7.26
C THR A 254 -1.23 11.86 -8.78
N PRO A 255 -1.99 12.74 -9.45
CA PRO A 255 -2.10 12.69 -10.90
C PRO A 255 -0.76 13.07 -11.55
N HIS A 256 -0.55 12.62 -12.77
CA HIS A 256 0.65 12.82 -13.55
C HIS A 256 0.31 13.50 -14.88
N PHE A 257 1.28 14.18 -15.47
CA PHE A 257 1.24 14.55 -16.88
C PHE A 257 2.61 14.37 -17.51
N SER A 258 2.65 14.26 -18.83
CA SER A 258 3.88 14.13 -19.60
C SER A 258 3.98 15.22 -20.64
N LEU A 259 5.17 15.82 -20.78
CA LEU A 259 5.46 16.77 -21.85
C LEU A 259 6.14 16.03 -23.02
N PRO A 260 5.75 16.26 -24.28
CA PRO A 260 6.42 15.65 -25.43
C PRO A 260 7.90 16.08 -25.51
N GLY A 261 8.81 15.13 -25.71
CA GLY A 261 10.26 15.37 -25.68
C GLY A 261 10.82 16.36 -26.72
N ARG A 262 10.04 16.76 -27.73
CA ARG A 262 10.40 17.78 -28.73
C ARG A 262 9.92 19.19 -28.40
N VAL A 263 9.16 19.38 -27.32
CA VAL A 263 8.62 20.69 -26.94
C VAL A 263 9.59 21.37 -25.97
N LYS A 264 10.79 21.73 -26.47
CA LYS A 264 11.66 22.72 -25.81
C LYS A 264 11.27 24.18 -26.16
N LYS A 265 10.23 24.39 -26.98
CA LYS A 265 9.85 25.72 -27.51
C LYS A 265 8.35 26.02 -27.66
N ALA A 266 7.43 25.14 -27.30
CA ALA A 266 5.99 25.41 -27.46
C ALA A 266 5.22 25.18 -26.15
N ALA A 267 5.51 26.01 -25.14
CA ALA A 267 4.60 26.18 -24.01
C ALA A 267 3.32 26.97 -24.39
N HIS A 268 3.23 27.46 -25.64
CA HIS A 268 2.14 28.32 -26.10
C HIS A 268 1.24 27.69 -27.17
N ASN A 269 1.62 26.58 -27.81
CA ASN A 269 0.83 25.94 -28.88
C ASN A 269 0.89 24.41 -28.75
N LEU A 270 0.13 23.86 -27.80
CA LEU A 270 -0.15 22.42 -27.81
C LEU A 270 -1.12 22.13 -28.97
N THR A 271 -0.75 21.23 -29.87
CA THR A 271 -1.63 20.76 -30.95
C THR A 271 -2.68 19.76 -30.46
N GLU A 272 -2.45 19.14 -29.30
CA GLU A 272 -3.36 18.22 -28.63
C GLU A 272 -3.51 18.59 -27.15
N PRO A 273 -4.69 18.39 -26.53
CA PRO A 273 -4.89 18.63 -25.11
C PRO A 273 -3.88 17.86 -24.24
N LEU A 274 -3.36 18.51 -23.21
CA LEU A 274 -2.46 17.87 -22.25
C LEU A 274 -3.23 16.89 -21.38
N ASN A 275 -2.87 15.60 -21.44
CA ASN A 275 -3.44 14.61 -20.52
C ASN A 275 -2.87 14.79 -19.12
N ILE A 276 -3.73 15.10 -18.15
CA ILE A 276 -3.41 15.15 -16.72
C ILE A 276 -4.27 14.12 -16.00
N GLY A 277 -3.68 13.16 -15.28
CA GLY A 277 -4.48 12.14 -14.60
C GLY A 277 -3.68 10.92 -14.22
N PHE A 278 -4.22 9.73 -14.46
CA PHE A 278 -3.63 8.47 -14.01
C PHE A 278 -3.20 7.59 -15.18
N MET A 279 -2.37 6.60 -14.90
CA MET A 279 -1.95 5.64 -15.92
C MET A 279 -3.12 4.76 -16.35
N MET A 280 -3.19 4.49 -17.65
CA MET A 280 -4.08 3.45 -18.19
C MET A 280 -3.68 2.07 -17.65
N LYS A 281 -4.64 1.18 -17.38
CA LYS A 281 -4.34 -0.20 -16.97
C LYS A 281 -3.48 -0.87 -18.05
N GLY A 282 -2.41 -1.55 -17.62
CA GLY A 282 -1.49 -2.26 -18.50
C GLY A 282 -0.58 -1.39 -19.39
N ARG A 283 -0.67 -0.05 -19.32
CA ARG A 283 0.09 0.85 -20.21
C ARG A 283 0.73 2.00 -19.45
N ARG A 284 1.97 2.34 -19.84
CA ARG A 284 2.68 3.53 -19.33
C ARG A 284 2.24 4.81 -20.06
N LYS A 285 0.93 4.99 -20.21
CA LYS A 285 0.31 6.15 -20.87
C LYS A 285 -0.64 6.82 -19.88
N VAL A 286 -0.46 8.13 -19.70
CA VAL A 286 -1.34 8.96 -18.87
C VAL A 286 -2.66 9.18 -19.61
N MET A 287 -3.77 8.98 -18.90
CA MET A 287 -5.12 9.33 -19.32
C MET A 287 -5.52 10.66 -18.69
N ASP A 288 -6.22 11.50 -19.44
CA ASP A 288 -6.82 12.70 -18.88
C ASP A 288 -8.01 12.35 -17.98
N ILE A 289 -7.99 12.82 -16.74
CA ILE A 289 -9.00 12.54 -15.72
C ILE A 289 -9.28 13.84 -14.95
N GLU A 290 -10.47 14.43 -15.16
CA GLU A 290 -10.86 15.67 -14.46
C GLU A 290 -11.43 15.45 -13.06
N ASP A 291 -11.90 14.23 -12.76
CA ASP A 291 -12.50 13.92 -11.48
C ASP A 291 -12.26 12.45 -11.08
N CYS A 292 -12.12 12.21 -9.78
CA CYS A 292 -11.98 10.86 -9.23
C CYS A 292 -12.97 10.67 -8.07
N PRO A 293 -14.05 9.88 -8.24
CA PRO A 293 -15.05 9.66 -7.20
C PRO A 293 -14.54 8.98 -5.93
N LEU A 294 -13.31 8.44 -5.95
CA LEU A 294 -12.67 7.95 -4.74
C LEU A 294 -12.13 9.08 -3.86
N GLY A 295 -11.75 10.22 -4.44
CA GLY A 295 -11.24 11.36 -3.68
C GLY A 295 -12.33 11.96 -2.80
N THR A 296 -11.97 12.40 -1.60
CA THR A 296 -12.87 13.24 -0.77
C THR A 296 -13.29 14.48 -1.55
N ASP A 297 -14.41 15.11 -1.18
CA ASP A 297 -14.93 16.24 -1.96
C ASP A 297 -13.91 17.38 -2.08
N ILE A 298 -13.16 17.66 -1.03
CA ILE A 298 -12.12 18.68 -1.07
C ILE A 298 -10.92 18.29 -1.95
N VAL A 299 -10.57 17.01 -2.00
CA VAL A 299 -9.53 16.49 -2.90
C VAL A 299 -9.99 16.53 -4.36
N ARG A 300 -11.28 16.31 -4.63
CA ARG A 300 -11.87 16.46 -5.97
C ARG A 300 -11.86 17.92 -6.43
N VAL A 301 -12.19 18.87 -5.55
CA VAL A 301 -12.00 20.31 -5.80
C VAL A 301 -10.52 20.61 -6.09
N GLY A 302 -9.62 20.11 -5.24
CA GLY A 302 -8.18 20.30 -5.42
C GLY A 302 -7.64 19.72 -6.72
N LEU A 303 -8.14 18.58 -7.18
CA LEU A 303 -7.78 17.99 -8.47
C LEU A 303 -8.13 18.92 -9.63
N LYS A 304 -9.35 19.48 -9.64
CA LYS A 304 -9.81 20.41 -10.69
C LYS A 304 -8.96 21.69 -10.71
N ASN A 305 -8.71 22.28 -9.54
CA ASN A 305 -7.93 23.50 -9.42
C ASN A 305 -6.45 23.27 -9.77
N GLU A 306 -5.87 22.14 -9.36
CA GLU A 306 -4.48 21.80 -9.66
C GLU A 306 -4.27 21.51 -11.15
N ARG A 307 -5.25 20.88 -11.82
CA ARG A 307 -5.25 20.75 -13.29
C ARG A 307 -5.20 22.11 -13.96
N GLN A 308 -6.09 23.04 -13.57
CA GLN A 308 -6.12 24.38 -14.14
C GLN A 308 -4.81 25.12 -13.91
N ARG A 309 -4.25 25.06 -12.69
CA ARG A 309 -2.94 25.64 -12.37
C ARG A 309 -1.85 25.13 -13.31
N VAL A 310 -1.81 23.83 -13.59
CA VAL A 310 -0.81 23.24 -14.50
C VAL A 310 -0.98 23.74 -15.93
N LEU A 311 -2.22 23.90 -16.41
CA LEU A 311 -2.49 24.45 -17.74
C LEU A 311 -2.03 25.92 -17.82
N ASP A 312 -2.36 26.74 -16.83
CA ASP A 312 -2.01 28.17 -16.80
C ASP A 312 -0.49 28.39 -16.64
N SER A 313 0.17 27.51 -15.89
CA SER A 313 1.61 27.59 -15.59
C SER A 313 2.46 26.62 -16.41
N LEU A 314 1.94 26.07 -17.51
CA LEU A 314 2.62 25.03 -18.29
C LEU A 314 4.03 25.43 -18.73
N HIS A 315 4.22 26.72 -19.04
CA HIS A 315 5.50 27.34 -19.41
C HIS A 315 6.59 27.24 -18.34
N GLN A 316 6.22 27.01 -17.08
CA GLN A 316 7.15 26.87 -15.96
C GLN A 316 7.73 25.45 -15.85
N PHE A 317 7.11 24.47 -16.51
CA PHE A 317 7.52 23.07 -16.43
C PHE A 317 8.56 22.71 -17.50
N LYS A 318 9.69 22.15 -17.07
CA LYS A 318 10.76 21.65 -17.97
C LYS A 318 10.53 20.22 -18.45
N ALA A 319 9.68 19.47 -17.76
CA ALA A 319 9.34 18.08 -18.03
C ALA A 319 7.95 17.77 -17.43
N GLY A 320 7.40 16.60 -17.76
CA GLY A 320 6.23 16.07 -17.07
C GLY A 320 6.49 15.92 -15.57
N ALA A 321 5.43 15.99 -14.77
CA ALA A 321 5.52 15.92 -13.32
C ALA A 321 4.43 15.02 -12.70
N THR A 322 4.69 14.62 -11.46
CA THR A 322 3.67 14.04 -10.57
C THR A 322 3.20 15.15 -9.65
N LEU A 323 1.91 15.44 -9.70
CA LEU A 323 1.23 16.42 -8.88
C LEU A 323 0.84 15.77 -7.55
N LEU A 324 0.51 16.61 -6.57
CA LEU A 324 -0.04 16.18 -5.28
C LEU A 324 -1.34 16.93 -5.06
N VAL A 325 -2.35 16.23 -4.59
CA VAL A 325 -3.53 16.83 -3.95
C VAL A 325 -3.80 16.02 -2.71
N ARG A 326 -3.61 16.63 -1.54
CA ARG A 326 -3.80 15.97 -0.25
C ARG A 326 -4.74 16.79 0.64
N GLU A 327 -5.71 16.12 1.24
CA GLU A 327 -6.59 16.72 2.25
C GLU A 327 -5.80 17.22 3.46
N ASN A 328 -6.24 18.35 3.99
CA ASN A 328 -5.81 18.91 5.25
C ASN A 328 -7.05 19.25 6.08
N THR A 329 -7.10 18.71 7.30
CA THR A 329 -8.22 18.88 8.24
C THR A 329 -7.80 19.81 9.37
N ARG A 330 -8.65 20.78 9.72
CA ARG A 330 -8.51 21.58 10.95
C ARG A 330 -9.80 21.50 11.76
N ARG A 331 -9.71 21.13 13.05
CA ARG A 331 -10.82 21.26 14.00
C ARG A 331 -10.78 22.62 14.67
N ILE A 332 -11.88 23.37 14.60
CA ILE A 332 -12.06 24.66 15.24
C ILE A 332 -13.11 24.49 16.35
N PRO A 333 -12.71 24.54 17.63
CA PRO A 333 -13.65 24.50 18.75
C PRO A 333 -14.74 25.59 18.63
N ARG A 334 -15.97 25.28 19.07
CA ARG A 334 -17.12 26.19 18.95
C ARG A 334 -16.90 27.56 19.59
N ASP A 335 -16.19 27.61 20.71
CA ASP A 335 -15.82 28.84 21.44
C ASP A 335 -14.81 29.73 20.69
N LYS A 336 -14.22 29.22 19.61
CA LYS A 336 -13.19 29.90 18.80
C LYS A 336 -13.66 30.24 17.39
N ILE A 337 -14.95 30.06 17.10
CA ILE A 337 -15.52 30.43 15.80
C ILE A 337 -15.66 31.95 15.76
N GLU A 338 -14.96 32.59 14.84
CA GLU A 338 -15.19 34.00 14.54
C GLU A 338 -16.49 34.12 13.72
N GLU A 339 -17.50 34.82 14.26
CA GLU A 339 -18.84 34.97 13.65
C GLU A 339 -18.83 35.62 12.25
N ASN A 340 -17.74 36.31 11.89
CA ASN A 340 -17.58 37.04 10.62
C ASN A 340 -16.56 36.41 9.65
N ALA A 341 -16.21 35.13 9.82
CA ALA A 341 -15.28 34.47 8.91
C ALA A 341 -15.92 34.30 7.52
N THR A 342 -15.54 35.18 6.58
CA THR A 342 -15.94 35.14 5.16
C THR A 342 -15.77 33.73 4.61
N GLU A 343 -16.74 33.25 3.82
CA GLU A 343 -16.62 31.97 3.12
C GLU A 343 -15.32 31.94 2.33
N LYS A 344 -14.41 31.04 2.73
CA LYS A 344 -13.18 30.82 2.00
C LYS A 344 -13.49 29.95 0.80
N LYS A 345 -13.13 30.43 -0.38
CA LYS A 345 -13.09 29.61 -1.58
C LYS A 345 -12.20 28.39 -1.31
N ASP A 346 -12.62 27.22 -1.80
CA ASP A 346 -11.87 25.96 -1.69
C ASP A 346 -11.67 25.45 -0.24
N VAL A 347 -12.67 25.68 0.63
CA VAL A 347 -12.76 25.07 1.96
C VAL A 347 -14.16 24.47 2.14
N ILE A 348 -14.24 23.25 2.68
CA ILE A 348 -15.50 22.61 3.07
C ILE A 348 -15.58 22.58 4.60
N ARG A 349 -16.72 22.96 5.16
CA ARG A 349 -16.97 22.94 6.61
C ARG A 349 -17.94 21.82 6.96
N ILE A 350 -17.61 21.06 8.00
CA ILE A 350 -18.46 19.99 8.55
C ILE A 350 -18.71 20.32 10.02
N ASP A 351 -19.97 20.51 10.38
CA ASP A 351 -20.39 20.79 11.75
C ASP A 351 -20.39 19.51 12.60
N HIS A 352 -19.72 19.57 13.75
CA HIS A 352 -19.82 18.59 14.83
C HIS A 352 -20.36 19.27 16.09
N PRO A 353 -20.81 18.53 17.11
CA PRO A 353 -21.33 19.14 18.34
C PRO A 353 -20.35 20.13 18.99
N ASP A 354 -19.09 19.72 19.16
CA ASP A 354 -18.09 20.49 19.95
C ASP A 354 -17.14 21.35 19.09
N TYR A 355 -17.08 21.10 17.78
CA TYR A 355 -16.16 21.77 16.86
C TYR A 355 -16.70 21.81 15.42
N ILE A 356 -16.09 22.63 14.58
CA ILE A 356 -16.24 22.57 13.11
C ILE A 356 -14.96 21.98 12.51
N GLU A 357 -15.10 21.05 11.58
CA GLU A 357 -14.01 20.59 10.73
C GLU A 357 -13.93 21.42 9.46
N GLU A 358 -12.84 22.16 9.28
CA GLU A 358 -12.47 22.77 8.01
C GLU A 358 -11.59 21.81 7.22
N LYS A 359 -12.05 21.45 6.03
CA LYS A 359 -11.35 20.63 5.05
C LYS A 359 -10.80 21.53 3.95
N SER A 360 -9.49 21.50 3.74
CA SER A 360 -8.80 22.13 2.61
C SER A 360 -7.90 21.11 1.89
N TYR A 361 -7.18 21.52 0.84
CA TYR A 361 -6.21 20.67 0.17
C TYR A 361 -4.83 21.34 0.06
N ILE A 362 -3.79 20.51 -0.03
CA ILE A 362 -2.38 20.90 -0.18
C ILE A 362 -1.84 20.28 -1.47
N THR A 363 -1.18 21.10 -2.28
CA THR A 363 -0.51 20.67 -3.52
C THR A 363 1.01 20.76 -3.45
N ASP A 364 1.56 21.45 -2.45
CA ASP A 364 2.99 21.43 -2.17
C ASP A 364 3.40 20.10 -1.52
N GLN A 365 4.32 19.39 -2.18
CA GLN A 365 4.92 18.14 -1.69
C GLN A 365 5.56 18.29 -0.31
N LYS A 366 6.05 19.49 0.03
CA LYS A 366 6.69 19.81 1.32
C LYS A 366 5.74 20.48 2.32
N GLY A 367 4.50 20.77 1.92
CA GLY A 367 3.49 21.33 2.80
C GLY A 367 3.16 20.38 3.96
N ILE A 368 2.54 20.89 5.02
CA ILE A 368 2.15 20.08 6.19
C ILE A 368 0.64 19.85 6.17
N SER A 369 0.24 18.60 5.96
CA SER A 369 -1.15 18.17 6.09
C SER A 369 -1.43 17.74 7.53
N SER A 370 -2.62 18.07 8.01
CA SER A 370 -3.15 17.66 9.31
C SER A 370 -4.30 16.68 9.12
N GLU A 371 -4.34 15.63 9.94
CA GLU A 371 -5.43 14.65 9.99
C GLU A 371 -5.73 14.30 11.45
N TYR A 372 -6.97 13.92 11.73
CA TYR A 372 -7.40 13.47 13.05
C TYR A 372 -7.80 12.00 13.03
N ILE A 373 -7.37 11.26 14.04
CA ILE A 373 -7.83 9.89 14.29
C ILE A 373 -8.35 9.88 15.72
N ASP A 374 -9.65 9.75 15.86
CA ASP A 374 -10.35 10.03 17.11
C ASP A 374 -9.94 11.43 17.62
N ASP A 375 -9.31 11.50 18.80
CA ASP A 375 -8.81 12.74 19.41
C ASP A 375 -7.34 13.04 19.10
N TYR A 376 -6.65 12.15 18.39
CA TYR A 376 -5.23 12.32 18.07
C TYR A 376 -5.03 13.15 16.80
N LEU A 377 -4.23 14.20 16.91
CA LEU A 377 -3.80 15.03 15.78
C LEU A 377 -2.50 14.48 15.17
N PHE A 378 -2.51 14.24 13.86
CA PHE A 378 -1.34 13.87 13.07
C PHE A 378 -1.01 14.98 12.06
N ARG A 379 0.21 15.52 12.13
CA ARG A 379 0.78 16.46 11.16
C ARG A 379 1.92 15.78 10.42
N ASN A 380 1.82 15.73 9.10
CA ASN A 380 2.77 15.04 8.25
C ASN A 380 3.14 15.91 7.04
N VAL A 381 4.35 15.73 6.52
CA VAL A 381 4.73 16.30 5.22
C VAL A 381 3.85 15.68 4.14
N ALA A 382 3.13 16.50 3.37
CA ALA A 382 2.02 16.07 2.52
C ALA A 382 2.44 15.05 1.45
N GLY A 383 3.65 15.20 0.89
CA GLY A 383 4.23 14.27 -0.08
C GLY A 383 4.56 12.89 0.50
N THR A 384 4.77 12.78 1.81
CA THR A 384 5.17 11.52 2.48
C THR A 384 3.98 10.57 2.68
N PHE A 385 4.29 9.35 3.14
CA PHE A 385 3.27 8.34 3.41
C PHE A 385 2.46 8.70 4.67
N PHE A 386 1.15 8.62 4.54
CA PHE A 386 0.19 8.48 5.64
C PHE A 386 -1.09 7.90 5.02
N GLN A 387 -1.90 7.21 5.82
CA GLN A 387 -3.03 6.42 5.32
C GLN A 387 -3.98 7.25 4.45
N ASN A 388 -4.38 6.70 3.30
CA ASN A 388 -5.17 7.42 2.31
C ASN A 388 -6.68 7.28 2.52
N ASN A 389 -7.13 6.41 3.41
CA ASN A 389 -8.53 6.26 3.78
C ASN A 389 -8.66 6.60 5.25
N ASN A 390 -9.18 7.79 5.58
CA ASN A 390 -9.33 8.21 6.97
C ASN A 390 -10.55 7.56 7.65
N SER A 391 -11.61 7.26 6.89
CA SER A 391 -12.83 6.66 7.43
C SER A 391 -12.61 5.31 8.14
N ILE A 392 -11.61 4.54 7.72
CA ILE A 392 -11.31 3.22 8.33
C ILE A 392 -10.36 3.29 9.52
N LEU A 393 -9.72 4.43 9.82
CA LEU A 393 -8.63 4.49 10.80
C LEU A 393 -9.07 4.23 12.23
N SER A 394 -10.23 4.74 12.64
CA SER A 394 -10.78 4.48 13.97
C SER A 394 -11.06 2.99 14.19
N PRO A 395 -11.90 2.30 13.38
CA PRO A 395 -12.14 0.87 13.57
C PRO A 395 -10.87 0.02 13.36
N PHE A 396 -9.96 0.44 12.49
CA PHE A 396 -8.69 -0.28 12.27
C PHE A 396 -7.78 -0.23 13.50
N THR A 397 -7.55 0.95 14.07
CA THR A 397 -6.71 1.10 15.26
C THR A 397 -7.37 0.48 16.50
N GLN A 398 -8.70 0.54 16.59
CA GLN A 398 -9.46 -0.17 17.62
C GLN A 398 -9.27 -1.69 17.52
N TYR A 399 -9.36 -2.27 16.32
CA TYR A 399 -9.14 -3.71 16.14
C TYR A 399 -7.76 -4.15 16.61
N VAL A 400 -6.70 -3.40 16.26
CA VAL A 400 -5.34 -3.70 16.73
C VAL A 400 -5.24 -3.58 18.25
N ARG A 401 -5.88 -2.55 18.83
CA ARG A 401 -5.96 -2.35 20.29
C ARG A 401 -6.56 -3.56 20.99
N GLU A 402 -7.70 -4.04 20.50
CA GLU A 402 -8.43 -5.17 21.09
C GLU A 402 -7.63 -6.47 20.99
N ARG A 403 -6.92 -6.69 19.88
CA ARG A 403 -6.08 -7.89 19.68
C ARG A 403 -4.80 -7.91 20.49
N ALA A 404 -4.26 -6.73 20.82
CA ALA A 404 -3.08 -6.64 21.68
C ALA A 404 -3.40 -6.96 23.15
N LEU A 405 -4.65 -6.74 23.60
CA LEU A 405 -5.04 -6.92 25.00
C LEU A 405 -5.23 -8.40 25.36
N PRO A 406 -4.65 -8.89 26.47
CA PRO A 406 -4.91 -10.24 26.93
C PRO A 406 -6.36 -10.40 27.40
N ALA A 407 -6.94 -11.58 27.18
CA ALA A 407 -8.34 -11.88 27.51
C ALA A 407 -8.71 -11.70 29.00
N SER A 408 -7.71 -11.62 29.88
CA SER A 408 -7.86 -11.44 31.33
C SER A 408 -7.42 -10.06 31.83
N ALA A 409 -7.31 -9.06 30.95
CA ALA A 409 -6.87 -7.73 31.36
C ALA A 409 -7.90 -7.08 32.30
N ASP A 410 -7.42 -6.59 33.46
CA ASP A 410 -8.20 -5.84 34.44
C ASP A 410 -9.10 -4.78 33.77
N SER A 411 -10.33 -4.65 34.26
CA SER A 411 -11.35 -3.76 33.68
C SER A 411 -11.14 -2.28 34.03
N ASP A 412 -10.10 -1.93 34.79
CA ASP A 412 -9.77 -0.55 35.17
C ASP A 412 -9.19 0.20 33.95
N PRO A 413 -9.93 1.17 33.36
CA PRO A 413 -9.49 1.91 32.19
C PRO A 413 -8.40 2.95 32.51
N SER A 414 -8.09 3.20 33.78
CA SER A 414 -7.14 4.24 34.21
C SER A 414 -5.68 3.76 34.27
N LYS A 415 -5.42 2.46 34.13
CA LYS A 415 -4.07 1.88 34.22
C LYS A 415 -3.62 1.28 32.88
N PRO A 416 -2.36 1.51 32.45
CA PRO A 416 -1.82 0.85 31.27
C PRO A 416 -1.80 -0.66 31.50
N LYS A 417 -2.40 -1.40 30.56
CA LYS A 417 -2.64 -2.85 30.66
C LYS A 417 -1.41 -3.66 30.26
N LEU A 418 -0.54 -3.09 29.44
CA LEU A 418 0.67 -3.73 28.93
C LEU A 418 1.92 -2.90 29.25
N LYS A 419 3.08 -3.56 29.36
CA LYS A 419 4.32 -2.86 29.74
C LYS A 419 4.93 -2.07 28.59
N TYR A 420 5.20 -2.72 27.46
CA TYR A 420 5.98 -2.12 26.38
C TYR A 420 5.37 -2.45 25.02
N LEU A 421 5.30 -1.46 24.12
CA LEU A 421 5.02 -1.64 22.70
C LEU A 421 6.28 -1.32 21.90
N LEU A 422 6.64 -2.20 20.98
CA LEU A 422 7.62 -1.94 19.93
C LEU A 422 6.87 -1.96 18.58
N ASP A 423 6.75 -0.80 17.97
CA ASP A 423 6.04 -0.58 16.70
C ASP A 423 7.09 -0.50 15.58
N ALA A 424 7.25 -1.58 14.81
CA ALA A 424 8.22 -1.64 13.73
C ALA A 424 7.62 -1.05 12.45
N TYR A 425 8.44 -0.34 11.67
CA TYR A 425 7.97 0.40 10.49
C TYR A 425 6.87 1.41 10.85
N CYS A 426 7.03 2.10 11.97
CA CYS A 426 5.99 2.93 12.57
C CYS A 426 5.60 4.15 11.71
N GLY A 427 6.38 4.49 10.68
CA GLY A 427 6.20 5.68 9.88
C GLY A 427 6.15 6.94 10.75
N SER A 428 5.04 7.68 10.65
CA SER A 428 4.78 8.87 11.47
C SER A 428 4.06 8.59 12.80
N GLY A 429 4.08 7.33 13.25
CA GLY A 429 3.68 6.91 14.59
C GLY A 429 2.21 6.55 14.75
N LEU A 430 1.52 6.09 13.69
CA LEU A 430 0.08 5.78 13.73
C LEU A 430 -0.29 4.89 14.93
N PHE A 431 0.28 3.68 15.00
CA PHE A 431 -0.04 2.73 16.07
C PHE A 431 0.59 3.13 17.39
N THR A 432 1.85 3.56 17.38
CA THR A 432 2.55 4.06 18.58
C THR A 432 1.71 5.10 19.35
N ILE A 433 1.08 6.04 18.63
CA ILE A 433 0.25 7.11 19.20
C ILE A 433 -1.16 6.59 19.52
N ALA A 434 -1.85 5.93 18.58
CA ALA A 434 -3.22 5.47 18.78
C ALA A 434 -3.37 4.41 19.90
N LEU A 435 -2.31 3.65 20.17
CA LEU A 435 -2.26 2.64 21.22
C LEU A 435 -1.56 3.12 22.50
N SER A 436 -1.12 4.38 22.55
CA SER A 436 -0.27 4.90 23.64
C SER A 436 -0.92 4.79 25.04
N THR A 437 -2.24 4.80 25.16
CA THR A 437 -2.95 4.65 26.45
C THR A 437 -2.97 3.22 26.97
N VAL A 438 -2.69 2.25 26.11
CA VAL A 438 -2.73 0.81 26.44
C VAL A 438 -1.43 0.35 27.09
N PHE A 439 -0.31 0.99 26.72
CA PHE A 439 1.03 0.59 27.09
C PHE A 439 1.65 1.60 28.06
N ARG A 440 2.41 1.10 29.05
CA ARG A 440 3.17 1.96 29.95
C ARG A 440 4.24 2.76 29.19
N SER A 441 4.84 2.19 28.15
CA SER A 441 5.72 2.91 27.23
C SER A 441 5.71 2.28 25.84
N SER A 442 5.82 3.11 24.81
CA SER A 442 5.83 2.68 23.41
C SER A 442 7.06 3.24 22.68
N LEU A 443 7.70 2.42 21.85
CA LEU A 443 8.82 2.82 20.99
C LEU A 443 8.47 2.52 19.53
N GLY A 444 8.38 3.57 18.71
CA GLY A 444 8.26 3.44 17.26
C GLY A 444 9.63 3.45 16.58
N VAL A 445 9.82 2.56 15.60
CA VAL A 445 11.05 2.46 14.82
C VAL A 445 10.72 2.49 13.33
N ASP A 446 11.41 3.33 12.58
CA ASP A 446 11.33 3.37 11.11
C ASP A 446 12.67 3.81 10.50
N VAL A 447 12.96 3.40 9.27
CA VAL A 447 14.17 3.83 8.55
C VAL A 447 14.04 5.26 8.01
N ALA A 448 12.81 5.74 7.78
CA ALA A 448 12.53 7.04 7.21
C ALA A 448 12.63 8.15 8.26
N ALA A 449 13.81 8.79 8.36
CA ALA A 449 14.07 9.86 9.33
C ALA A 449 13.04 11.00 9.32
N GLY A 450 12.58 11.44 8.14
CA GLY A 450 11.55 12.50 8.04
C GLY A 450 10.17 12.07 8.57
N SER A 451 9.83 10.77 8.47
CA SER A 451 8.62 10.23 9.10
C SER A 451 8.76 10.17 10.61
N ILE A 452 9.94 9.82 11.13
CA ILE A 452 10.24 9.83 12.57
C ILE A 452 10.22 11.26 13.16
N GLU A 453 10.68 12.27 12.42
CA GLU A 453 10.53 13.67 12.83
C GLU A 453 9.05 14.04 12.96
N SER A 454 8.22 13.65 12.00
CA SER A 454 6.76 13.83 12.08
C SER A 454 6.17 13.07 13.27
N ALA A 455 6.63 11.84 13.54
CA ALA A 455 6.17 11.04 14.68
C ALA A 455 6.45 11.69 16.04
N ARG A 456 7.66 12.24 16.21
CA ARG A 456 8.04 12.99 17.43
C ARG A 456 7.18 14.22 17.62
N GLU A 457 6.94 14.97 16.54
CA GLU A 457 6.06 16.14 16.58
C GLU A 457 4.61 15.74 16.91
N ASN A 458 4.12 14.65 16.32
CA ASN A 458 2.78 14.13 16.60
C ASN A 458 2.64 13.73 18.08
N ALA A 459 3.62 13.03 18.66
CA ALA A 459 3.59 12.72 20.09
C ALA A 459 3.61 13.98 20.96
N ARG A 460 4.40 15.00 20.58
CA ARG A 460 4.42 16.30 21.28
C ARG A 460 3.07 17.01 21.21
N LEU A 461 2.44 17.05 20.03
CA LEU A 461 1.13 17.68 19.81
C LEU A 461 0.02 16.99 20.63
N ASN A 462 0.10 15.66 20.75
CA ASN A 462 -0.81 14.85 21.55
C ASN A 462 -0.42 14.72 23.02
N LYS A 463 0.64 15.43 23.47
CA LYS A 463 1.13 15.45 24.86
C LYS A 463 1.49 14.06 25.41
N LEU A 464 1.95 13.16 24.55
CA LEU A 464 2.29 11.78 24.91
C LEU A 464 3.75 11.70 25.40
N LYS A 465 3.92 11.56 26.71
CA LYS A 465 5.26 11.47 27.34
C LYS A 465 5.81 10.05 27.41
N ASN A 466 4.94 9.05 27.19
CA ASN A 466 5.29 7.63 27.27
C ASN A 466 5.72 7.03 25.92
N THR A 467 5.79 7.83 24.87
CA THR A 467 6.17 7.39 23.52
C THR A 467 7.58 7.88 23.17
N GLY A 468 8.33 7.05 22.45
CA GLY A 468 9.64 7.36 21.88
C GLY A 468 9.71 6.94 20.41
N PHE A 469 10.61 7.55 19.65
CA PHE A 469 10.77 7.26 18.22
C PHE A 469 12.25 7.28 17.79
N ALA A 470 12.66 6.24 17.07
CA ALA A 470 14.01 6.07 16.57
C ALA A 470 14.05 5.86 15.06
N ALA A 471 14.96 6.59 14.39
CA ALA A 471 15.27 6.34 12.99
C ALA A 471 16.30 5.21 12.90
N ALA A 472 15.85 4.00 12.63
CA ALA A 472 16.70 2.81 12.62
C ALA A 472 16.13 1.70 11.75
N ASP A 473 17.01 0.78 11.36
CA ASP A 473 16.64 -0.43 10.64
C ASP A 473 16.07 -1.45 11.63
N ALA A 474 14.76 -1.70 11.54
CA ALA A 474 14.08 -2.68 12.37
C ALA A 474 14.74 -4.06 12.28
N ALA A 475 15.17 -4.49 11.09
CA ALA A 475 15.80 -5.79 10.91
C ALA A 475 17.10 -5.91 11.74
N LYS A 476 17.90 -4.83 11.83
CA LYS A 476 19.09 -4.80 12.68
C LYS A 476 18.75 -4.79 14.16
N LEU A 477 17.68 -4.10 14.56
CA LEU A 477 17.22 -4.08 15.95
C LEU A 477 16.78 -5.46 16.44
N PHE A 478 16.22 -6.29 15.56
CA PHE A 478 15.78 -7.64 15.91
C PHE A 478 16.85 -8.73 15.74
N GLN A 479 18.00 -8.44 15.11
CA GLN A 479 19.09 -9.43 14.96
C GLN A 479 19.64 -9.90 16.30
N ASP A 480 19.65 -9.03 17.31
CA ASP A 480 20.25 -9.29 18.61
C ASP A 480 19.22 -9.61 19.71
N VAL A 481 17.94 -9.79 19.37
CA VAL A 481 16.89 -10.09 20.36
C VAL A 481 16.93 -11.60 20.69
N PRO A 482 17.43 -12.00 21.88
CA PRO A 482 17.80 -13.38 22.17
C PRO A 482 16.64 -14.17 22.80
N TYR A 483 15.40 -13.89 22.43
CA TYR A 483 14.24 -14.58 23.00
C TYR A 483 13.83 -15.76 22.12
N PRO A 484 13.64 -16.97 22.68
CA PRO A 484 13.00 -18.06 21.96
C PRO A 484 11.55 -17.66 21.62
N PRO A 485 11.04 -18.02 20.44
CA PRO A 485 9.66 -17.71 20.04
C PRO A 485 8.69 -18.39 21.03
N GLY A 486 8.11 -17.61 21.95
CA GLY A 486 7.23 -18.15 23.00
C GLY A 486 6.96 -17.26 24.21
N SER A 487 7.65 -16.12 24.39
CA SER A 487 7.39 -15.21 25.53
C SER A 487 7.19 -13.76 25.06
N ASP A 488 5.93 -13.33 25.09
CA ASP A 488 5.40 -11.95 25.21
C ASP A 488 5.96 -10.81 24.33
N VAL A 489 6.69 -11.11 23.25
CA VAL A 489 7.07 -10.08 22.26
C VAL A 489 6.10 -10.15 21.09
N ILE A 490 5.15 -9.22 21.06
CA ILE A 490 4.33 -8.95 19.88
C ILE A 490 5.07 -7.85 19.09
N GLY A 491 5.70 -8.23 17.98
CA GLY A 491 6.17 -7.28 16.96
C GLY A 491 5.04 -7.08 15.94
N TYR A 492 4.61 -5.84 15.79
CA TYR A 492 3.74 -5.41 14.68
C TYR A 492 4.58 -4.68 13.63
#